data_AF-A0A6I7QPI2-F1
#
_entry.id   AF-A0A6I7QPI2-F1
#
_cell.length_a   1.000
_cell.length_b   1.000
_cell.length_c   1.000
_cell.angle_alpha   90.00
_cell.angle_beta   90.00
_cell.angle_gamma   90.00
#
_symmetry.space_group_name_H-M   'P 1'
#
loop_
_entity.id
_entity.type
_entity.pdbx_description
1 polymer ?
#
loop_
_entity_poly.entity_id
_entity_poly.type
_entity_poly.pdbx_seq_one_letter_code
_entity_poly.pdbx_strand_id
1 'polypeptide(L)' 'ICFWGGGIDTQHVLSVATPAEVKEAVRRSCSIFHRDGGFVFNQVHNIVANVPPENVVAMYEAASEF' A
#
# COMPACT_ATOMS: atom_id res chain seq x y z
N ILE A 1 12.08 -14.00 10.97
CA ILE A 1 10.65 -13.56 11.02
C ILE A 1 10.46 -12.60 9.85
N CYS A 2 9.33 -12.67 9.14
CA CYS A 2 9.02 -11.80 8.00
C CYS A 2 7.67 -11.11 8.24
N PHE A 3 7.58 -9.82 7.92
CA PHE A 3 6.31 -9.09 7.88
C PHE A 3 5.66 -9.27 6.52
N TRP A 4 4.38 -9.64 6.50
CA TRP A 4 3.54 -9.72 5.31
C TRP A 4 2.30 -8.87 5.55
N GLY A 5 2.01 -7.94 4.64
CA GLY A 5 0.99 -6.90 4.87
C GLY A 5 1.57 -5.57 5.34
N GLY A 6 0.74 -4.61 5.75
CA GLY A 6 1.21 -3.29 6.22
C GLY A 6 1.43 -2.25 5.12
N GLY A 7 1.17 -2.60 3.86
CA GLY A 7 1.43 -1.77 2.69
C GLY A 7 0.56 -0.52 2.60
N ILE A 8 -0.71 -0.59 3.02
CA ILE A 8 -1.64 0.55 3.05
C ILE A 8 -2.90 0.22 3.85
N ASP A 9 -3.53 1.24 4.46
CA ASP A 9 -4.88 1.17 5.03
C ASP A 9 -5.94 1.05 3.91
N THR A 10 -6.58 -0.11 3.85
CA THR A 10 -7.58 -0.44 2.83
C THR A 10 -8.94 0.21 3.04
N GLN A 11 -9.26 0.63 4.27
CA GLN A 11 -10.58 1.13 4.64
C GLN A 11 -10.68 2.65 4.56
N HIS A 12 -9.60 3.36 4.87
CA HIS A 12 -9.62 4.83 4.98
C HIS A 12 -8.73 5.54 3.97
N VAL A 13 -7.78 4.85 3.33
CA VAL A 13 -6.89 5.47 2.33
C VAL A 13 -7.16 4.90 0.96
N LEU A 14 -6.94 3.59 0.77
CA LEU A 14 -7.05 2.96 -0.55
C LEU A 14 -8.44 3.16 -1.20
N SER A 15 -9.49 3.17 -0.39
CA SER A 15 -10.89 3.25 -0.82
C SER A 15 -11.39 4.65 -1.16
N VAL A 16 -10.81 5.71 -0.59
CA VAL A 16 -11.41 7.06 -0.63
C VAL A 16 -10.43 8.20 -0.93
N ALA A 17 -9.12 7.99 -0.75
CA ALA A 17 -8.12 9.03 -1.00
C ALA A 17 -7.81 9.17 -2.49
N THR A 18 -7.13 10.25 -2.86
CA THR A 18 -6.63 10.43 -4.22
C THR A 18 -5.47 9.48 -4.54
N PRO A 19 -5.21 9.16 -5.83
CA PRO A 19 -4.05 8.36 -6.22
C PRO A 19 -2.72 8.89 -5.69
N ALA A 20 -2.56 10.22 -5.60
CA ALA A 20 -1.35 10.84 -5.06
C ALA A 20 -1.18 10.54 -3.56
N GLU A 21 -2.25 10.67 -2.78
CA GLU A 21 -2.23 10.34 -1.34
C GLU A 21 -2.03 8.84 -1.09
N VAL A 22 -2.57 7.98 -1.95
CA VAL A 22 -2.31 6.54 -1.93
C VAL A 22 -0.82 6.24 -2.11
N LYS A 23 -0.16 6.86 -3.09
CA LYS A 23 1.29 6.70 -3.29
C LYS A 23 2.08 7.12 -2.06
N GLU A 24 1.76 8.28 -1.49
CA GLU A 24 2.43 8.77 -0.27
C GLU A 24 2.23 7.83 0.93
N ALA A 25 1.02 7.28 1.11
CA ALA A 25 0.76 6.30 2.16
C ALA A 25 1.58 5.02 1.98
N VAL A 26 1.66 4.49 0.76
CA VAL A 26 2.48 3.31 0.43
C VAL A 26 3.96 3.59 0.65
N ARG A 27 4.48 4.72 0.15
CA ARG A 27 5.88 5.12 0.36
C ARG A 27 6.23 5.21 1.83
N ARG A 28 5.35 5.79 2.64
CA ARG A 28 5.52 5.85 4.09
C ARG A 28 5.63 4.45 4.69
N SER A 29 4.70 3.54 4.38
CA SER A 29 4.74 2.16 4.88
C SER A 29 6.01 1.43 4.44
N CYS A 30 6.36 1.47 3.14
CA CYS A 30 7.54 0.79 2.62
C CYS A 30 8.85 1.35 3.21
N SER A 31 8.94 2.66 3.45
CA SER A 31 10.11 3.28 4.09
C SER A 31 10.37 2.80 5.53
N ILE A 32 9.33 2.25 6.19
CA ILE A 32 9.40 1.67 7.52
C ILE A 32 9.73 0.18 7.42
N PHE A 33 8.98 -0.57 6.60
CA PHE A 33 9.04 -2.03 6.61
C PHE A 33 10.11 -2.64 5.70
N HIS A 34 10.49 -2.01 4.59
CA HIS A 34 11.40 -2.64 3.62
C HIS A 34 12.86 -2.69 4.09
N ARG A 35 13.20 -1.98 5.18
CA ARG A 35 14.57 -1.88 5.70
C ARG A 35 15.13 -3.26 6.06
N ASP A 36 16.33 -3.56 5.55
CA ASP A 36 17.09 -4.78 5.84
C ASP A 36 16.39 -6.10 5.42
N GLY A 37 15.38 -6.02 4.55
CA GLY A 37 14.61 -7.17 4.07
C GLY A 37 13.57 -7.68 5.07
N GLY A 38 13.04 -8.89 4.84
CA GLY A 38 12.02 -9.48 5.73
C GLY A 38 10.64 -8.81 5.64
N PHE A 39 10.33 -8.19 4.50
CA PHE A 39 9.04 -7.58 4.19
C PHE A 39 8.52 -8.10 2.86
N VAL A 40 7.27 -8.57 2.86
CA VAL A 40 6.50 -8.89 1.67
C VAL A 40 5.33 -7.93 1.59
N PHE A 41 5.37 -7.05 0.59
CA PHE A 41 4.33 -6.06 0.40
C PHE A 41 2.96 -6.72 0.16
N ASN A 42 1.99 -6.31 0.97
CA ASN A 42 0.57 -6.53 0.74
C ASN A 42 -0.21 -5.43 1.49
N GLN A 43 -1.43 -5.12 1.07
CA GLN A 43 -2.32 -4.26 1.84
C GLN A 43 -2.76 -4.94 3.15
N VAL A 44 -3.31 -4.17 4.11
CA VAL A 44 -3.67 -4.72 5.45
C VAL A 44 -4.94 -5.58 5.47
N HIS A 45 -5.76 -5.51 4.43
CA HIS A 45 -6.98 -6.33 4.28
C HIS A 45 -7.34 -6.53 2.80
N ASN A 46 -8.42 -7.22 2.49
CA ASN A 46 -8.85 -7.41 1.10
C ASN A 46 -9.24 -6.09 0.42
N ILE A 47 -8.95 -6.00 -0.88
CA ILE A 47 -9.60 -5.02 -1.77
C ILE A 47 -11.05 -5.46 -1.93
N VAL A 48 -11.97 -4.58 -1.53
CA VAL A 48 -13.42 -4.82 -1.59
C VAL A 48 -14.05 -3.99 -2.70
N ALA A 49 -15.36 -4.16 -2.90
CA ALA A 49 -16.11 -3.39 -3.87
C ALA A 49 -15.91 -1.87 -3.66
N ASN A 50 -15.96 -1.12 -4.77
CA ASN A 50 -15.85 0.35 -4.82
C ASN A 50 -14.48 0.94 -4.50
N VAL A 51 -13.41 0.14 -4.36
CA VAL A 51 -12.04 0.69 -4.43
C VAL A 51 -11.78 1.15 -5.87
N PRO A 52 -11.43 2.43 -6.11
CA PRO A 52 -11.14 2.92 -7.45
C PRO A 52 -9.95 2.17 -8.06
N PRO A 53 -10.02 1.67 -9.30
CA PRO A 53 -8.91 0.96 -9.95
C PRO A 53 -7.61 1.76 -10.00
N GLU A 54 -7.70 3.08 -10.20
CA GLU A 54 -6.57 4.01 -10.20
C GLU A 54 -5.83 4.04 -8.87
N ASN A 55 -6.53 3.81 -7.75
CA ASN A 55 -5.90 3.70 -6.43
C ASN A 55 -5.14 2.38 -6.28
N VAL A 56 -5.65 1.28 -6.85
CA VAL A 56 -4.94 0.00 -6.86
C VAL A 56 -3.67 0.10 -7.72
N VAL A 57 -3.75 0.75 -8.89
CA VAL A 57 -2.60 1.02 -9.74
C VAL A 57 -1.58 1.88 -9.00
N ALA A 58 -2.02 3.00 -8.41
CA ALA A 58 -1.17 3.90 -7.64
C ALA A 58 -0.47 3.19 -6.47
N MET A 59 -1.17 2.29 -5.77
CA MET A 59 -0.63 1.48 -4.69
C MET A 59 0.55 0.61 -5.16
N TYR A 60 0.38 -0.12 -6.26
CA TYR A 60 1.44 -0.98 -6.80
C TYR A 60 2.56 -0.21 -7.48
N GLU A 61 2.26 0.92 -8.15
CA GLU A 61 3.29 1.82 -8.70
C GLU A 61 4.23 2.30 -7.59
N ALA A 62 3.70 2.82 -6.47
CA ALA A 62 4.53 3.25 -5.36
C ALA A 62 5.29 2.10 -4.68
N ALA A 63 4.68 0.91 -4.57
CA ALA A 63 5.36 -0.25 -4.00
C ALA A 63 6.55 -0.71 -4.84
N SER A 64 6.47 -0.55 -6.18
CA SER A 64 7.54 -0.94 -7.11
C SER A 64 8.79 -0.05 -7.08
N GLU A 65 8.74 1.07 -6.35
CA GLU A 65 9.87 1.98 -6.16
C GLU A 65 10.89 1.48 -5.11
N PHE A 66 10.60 0.36 -4.42
CA PHE A 66 11.40 -0.22 -3.31
C PHE A 66 11.89 -1.63 -3.61
#